data_AF-A0A1R2B233-F1
#
_entry.id   AF-A0A1R2B233-F1
#
_cell.length_a   1.000
_cell.length_b   1.000
_cell.length_c   1.000
_cell.angle_alpha   90.00
_cell.angle_beta   90.00
_cell.angle_gamma   90.00
#
_symmetry.space_group_name_H-M   'P 1'
#
loop_
_entity.id
_entity.type
_entity.pdbx_description
1 polymer ?
#
loop_
_entity_poly.entity_id
_entity_poly.type
_entity_poly.pdbx_seq_one_letter_code
_entity_poly.pdbx_strand_id
1 'polypeptide(L)'
;MESALTCILCSDAYNTSNKAPRFLPCGHTYCSECCGIILEQNPARCPEDESNISYTSIDAIPKNQALLKLLQNTNICTEHKKKLEYVCINDKIRICSRCALMGAHKDHEIKTIEDVHNEVVMRAGVLVDMLEIIDKTEAELSDTIMVKLEAVADQYDNKKVELQKSVKSEFTAMRAQLDALEKLVLNDLNKSFTNIENNITSSRELPKVIYQQASEWKDMGQCVPNSTL
;
A
#
# COMPACT_ATOMS: atom_id res chain seq x y z
N MET A 1 -44.18 -0.29 14.82
CA MET A 1 -43.98 -0.94 13.52
C MET A 1 -44.40 -2.40 13.71
N GLU A 2 -45.70 -2.66 13.58
CA GLU A 2 -46.32 -3.95 13.93
C GLU A 2 -46.47 -4.85 12.69
N SER A 3 -46.23 -6.16 12.91
CA SER A 3 -46.63 -7.31 12.07
C SER A 3 -45.75 -7.78 10.89
N ALA A 4 -44.44 -7.97 11.10
CA ALA A 4 -43.56 -8.58 10.08
C ALA A 4 -43.75 -10.12 9.87
N LEU A 5 -44.68 -10.78 10.58
CA LEU A 5 -44.87 -12.24 10.57
C LEU A 5 -46.35 -12.68 10.55
N THR A 6 -47.20 -11.93 9.87
CA THR A 6 -48.63 -12.25 9.71
C THR A 6 -48.99 -12.45 8.23
N CYS A 7 -49.99 -13.29 7.96
CA CYS A 7 -50.51 -13.46 6.61
C CYS A 7 -51.37 -12.26 6.20
N ILE A 8 -51.13 -11.70 5.01
CA ILE A 8 -51.86 -10.52 4.55
C ILE A 8 -53.36 -10.77 4.24
N LEU A 9 -53.78 -12.02 4.06
CA LEU A 9 -55.17 -12.35 3.74
C LEU A 9 -56.05 -12.52 4.98
N CYS A 10 -55.55 -13.21 6.00
CA CYS A 10 -56.31 -13.49 7.23
C CYS A 10 -55.82 -12.70 8.43
N SER A 11 -54.72 -11.95 8.29
CA SER A 11 -54.06 -11.19 9.36
C SER A 11 -53.55 -12.03 10.54
N ASP A 12 -53.66 -13.36 10.47
CA ASP A 12 -53.16 -14.26 11.51
C ASP A 12 -51.64 -14.41 11.45
N ALA A 13 -51.03 -14.63 12.61
CA ALA A 13 -49.61 -14.94 12.73
C ALA A 13 -49.27 -16.28 12.05
N TYR A 14 -48.16 -16.30 11.31
CA TYR A 14 -47.62 -17.54 10.77
C TYR A 14 -47.19 -18.49 11.90
N ASN A 15 -47.34 -19.80 11.68
CA ASN A 15 -46.90 -20.82 12.63
C ASN A 15 -46.31 -22.04 11.89
N THR A 16 -45.74 -23.00 12.60
CA THR A 16 -45.10 -24.18 11.98
C THR A 16 -46.09 -25.28 11.57
N SER A 17 -47.38 -25.10 11.84
CA SER A 17 -48.45 -26.09 11.66
C SER A 17 -49.40 -25.69 10.52
N ASN A 18 -50.67 -25.42 10.82
CA ASN A 18 -51.74 -25.08 9.86
C ASN A 18 -51.55 -23.72 9.17
N LYS A 19 -50.83 -22.77 9.78
CA LYS A 19 -50.54 -21.46 9.20
C LYS A 19 -49.10 -21.35 8.70
N ALA A 20 -48.50 -22.45 8.24
CA ALA A 20 -47.15 -22.41 7.67
C ALA A 20 -47.11 -21.48 6.44
N PRO A 21 -46.16 -20.52 6.37
CA PRO A 21 -46.02 -19.61 5.23
C PRO A 21 -45.55 -20.40 4.01
N ARG A 22 -46.15 -20.14 2.84
CA ARG A 22 -45.84 -20.83 1.57
C ARG A 22 -45.68 -19.82 0.43
N PHE A 23 -44.79 -20.13 -0.51
CA PHE A 23 -44.49 -19.30 -1.68
C PHE A 23 -45.41 -19.65 -2.86
N LEU A 24 -46.16 -18.67 -3.36
CA LEU A 24 -46.76 -18.78 -4.69
C LEU A 24 -45.68 -18.69 -5.79
N PRO A 25 -45.98 -19.09 -7.04
CA PRO A 25 -45.02 -19.01 -8.14
C PRO A 25 -44.47 -17.60 -8.41
N CYS A 26 -45.25 -16.56 -8.11
CA CYS A 26 -44.85 -15.16 -8.23
C CYS A 26 -43.96 -14.65 -7.09
N GLY A 27 -43.77 -15.44 -6.01
CA GLY A 27 -42.95 -15.07 -4.85
C GLY A 27 -43.73 -14.51 -3.65
N HIS A 28 -45.00 -14.15 -3.82
CA HIS A 28 -45.87 -13.74 -2.72
C HIS A 28 -46.13 -14.88 -1.73
N THR A 29 -46.28 -14.54 -0.45
CA THR A 29 -46.32 -15.51 0.66
C THR A 29 -47.63 -15.47 1.44
N TYR A 30 -48.30 -16.62 1.57
CA TYR A 30 -49.55 -16.76 2.33
C TYR A 30 -49.49 -17.95 3.28
N CYS A 31 -50.39 -18.00 4.27
CA CYS A 31 -50.46 -19.15 5.18
C CYS A 31 -51.09 -20.35 4.46
N SER A 32 -50.79 -21.57 4.91
CA SER A 32 -51.23 -22.80 4.23
C SER A 32 -52.76 -22.90 4.08
N GLU A 33 -53.54 -22.45 5.07
CA GLU A 33 -54.99 -22.35 4.98
C GLU A 33 -55.44 -21.39 3.87
N CYS A 34 -54.87 -20.18 3.82
CA CYS A 34 -55.20 -19.20 2.78
C CYS A 34 -54.78 -19.67 1.38
N CYS A 35 -53.64 -20.37 1.26
CA CYS A 35 -53.26 -21.01 0.00
C CYS A 35 -54.31 -22.04 -0.45
N GLY A 36 -54.93 -22.78 0.48
CA GLY A 36 -56.04 -23.68 0.17
C GLY A 36 -57.22 -22.95 -0.47
N ILE A 37 -57.65 -21.84 0.14
CA ILE A 37 -58.75 -21.01 -0.37
C ILE A 37 -58.43 -20.45 -1.76
N ILE A 38 -57.19 -20.01 -2.00
CA ILE A 38 -56.77 -19.50 -3.31
C ILE A 38 -56.83 -20.60 -4.38
N LEU A 39 -56.42 -21.83 -4.06
CA LEU A 39 -56.44 -22.95 -4.99
C LEU A 39 -57.86 -23.43 -5.35
N GLU A 40 -58.86 -23.16 -4.51
CA GLU A 40 -60.26 -23.45 -4.80
C GLU A 40 -60.87 -22.50 -5.86
N GLN A 41 -60.20 -21.39 -6.18
CA GLN A 41 -60.65 -20.46 -7.21
C GLN A 41 -60.37 -21.01 -8.62
N ASN A 42 -61.26 -20.73 -9.57
CA ASN A 42 -61.08 -21.11 -10.98
C ASN A 42 -61.21 -19.89 -11.91
N PRO A 43 -60.11 -19.35 -12.46
CA PRO A 43 -58.73 -19.80 -12.29
C PRO A 43 -58.10 -19.35 -10.96
N ALA A 44 -57.22 -20.16 -10.39
CA ALA A 44 -56.46 -19.81 -9.20
C ALA A 44 -55.44 -18.70 -9.51
N ARG A 45 -55.58 -17.55 -8.85
CA ARG A 45 -54.74 -16.36 -9.07
C ARG A 45 -54.21 -15.79 -7.76
N CYS A 46 -53.02 -15.20 -7.83
CA CYS A 46 -52.46 -14.48 -6.69
C CYS A 46 -53.31 -13.24 -6.36
N PRO A 47 -53.69 -13.01 -5.09
CA PRO A 47 -54.44 -11.82 -4.69
C PRO A 47 -53.69 -10.48 -4.83
N GLU A 48 -52.36 -10.50 -4.88
CA GLU A 48 -51.55 -9.28 -4.96
C GLU A 48 -51.25 -8.84 -6.39
N ASP A 49 -50.94 -9.79 -7.28
CA ASP A 49 -50.45 -9.49 -8.64
C ASP A 49 -51.22 -10.20 -9.76
N GLU A 50 -52.30 -10.91 -9.41
CA GLU A 50 -53.16 -11.68 -10.32
C GLU A 50 -52.47 -12.80 -11.12
N SER A 51 -51.22 -13.13 -10.79
CA SER A 51 -50.47 -14.19 -11.48
C SER A 51 -51.17 -15.53 -11.34
N ASN A 52 -51.20 -16.30 -12.43
CA ASN A 52 -51.77 -17.65 -12.42
C ASN A 52 -50.96 -18.60 -11.52
N ILE A 53 -51.68 -19.40 -10.75
CA ILE A 53 -51.10 -20.40 -9.86
C ILE A 53 -51.27 -21.78 -10.50
N SER A 54 -50.15 -22.48 -10.71
CA SER A 54 -50.11 -23.78 -11.39
C SER A 54 -50.13 -25.00 -10.45
N TYR A 55 -50.27 -24.78 -9.14
CA TYR A 55 -50.26 -25.86 -8.15
C TYR A 55 -51.64 -26.52 -8.01
N THR A 56 -51.67 -27.84 -7.84
CA THR A 56 -52.91 -28.64 -7.73
C THR A 56 -53.25 -29.04 -6.29
N SER A 57 -52.35 -28.81 -5.34
CA SER A 57 -52.55 -29.09 -3.92
C SER A 57 -51.69 -28.16 -3.06
N ILE A 58 -52.11 -27.94 -1.82
CA ILE A 58 -51.39 -27.10 -0.85
C ILE A 58 -49.99 -27.66 -0.57
N ASP A 59 -49.82 -28.98 -0.56
CA ASP A 59 -48.54 -29.63 -0.26
C ASP A 59 -47.52 -29.49 -1.39
N ALA A 60 -47.96 -29.26 -2.62
CA ALA A 60 -47.08 -28.93 -3.74
C ALA A 60 -46.49 -27.51 -3.66
N ILE A 61 -47.11 -26.61 -2.88
CA ILE A 61 -46.64 -25.24 -2.71
C ILE A 61 -45.48 -25.22 -1.69
N PRO A 62 -44.25 -24.79 -2.05
CA PRO A 62 -43.12 -24.81 -1.13
C PRO A 62 -43.35 -23.94 0.10
N LYS A 63 -43.04 -24.48 1.30
CA LYS A 63 -43.01 -23.68 2.54
C LYS A 63 -41.87 -22.66 2.49
N ASN A 64 -42.12 -21.45 2.97
CA ASN A 64 -41.09 -20.43 3.15
C ASN A 64 -40.22 -20.77 4.36
N GLN A 65 -39.15 -21.53 4.10
CA GLN A 65 -38.22 -22.01 5.13
C GLN A 65 -37.49 -20.87 5.86
N ALA A 66 -37.28 -19.72 5.21
CA ALA A 66 -36.66 -18.56 5.85
C ALA A 66 -37.57 -17.99 6.94
N LEU A 67 -38.85 -17.78 6.64
CA LEU A 67 -39.84 -17.35 7.64
C LEU A 67 -40.04 -18.41 8.72
N LEU A 68 -40.07 -19.70 8.37
CA LEU A 68 -40.15 -20.77 9.37
C LEU A 68 -38.96 -20.78 10.34
N LYS A 69 -37.74 -20.50 9.87
CA LYS A 69 -36.56 -20.36 10.74
C LYS A 69 -36.65 -19.14 11.65
N LEU A 70 -37.22 -18.03 11.17
CA LEU A 70 -37.47 -16.85 12.00
C LEU A 70 -38.54 -17.11 13.06
N LEU A 71 -39.57 -17.91 12.74
CA LEU A 71 -40.56 -18.40 13.70
C LEU A 71 -39.96 -19.39 14.72
N GLN A 72 -38.90 -20.10 14.32
CA GLN A 72 -38.09 -20.98 15.17
C GLN A 72 -37.07 -20.23 16.03
N ASN A 73 -37.09 -18.89 16.09
CA ASN A 73 -36.58 -18.18 17.26
C ASN A 73 -37.48 -18.53 18.45
N THR A 74 -37.32 -19.76 18.95
CA THR A 74 -38.07 -20.28 20.07
C THR A 74 -37.57 -19.54 21.29
N ASN A 75 -38.12 -18.36 21.55
CA ASN A 75 -38.02 -17.62 22.80
C ASN A 75 -38.62 -18.42 23.97
N ILE A 76 -38.81 -19.73 23.82
CA ILE A 76 -39.42 -20.67 24.74
C ILE A 76 -38.46 -21.84 24.90
N CYS A 77 -38.10 -22.13 26.15
CA CYS A 77 -37.28 -23.25 26.55
C CYS A 77 -37.96 -24.58 26.15
N THR A 78 -37.21 -25.46 25.50
CA THR A 78 -37.69 -26.77 25.05
C THR A 78 -38.09 -27.68 26.20
N GLU A 79 -37.33 -27.64 27.30
CA GLU A 79 -37.53 -28.47 28.50
C GLU A 79 -38.69 -27.95 29.37
N HIS A 80 -38.72 -26.64 29.62
CA HIS A 80 -39.60 -26.06 30.64
C HIS A 80 -40.80 -25.30 30.08
N LYS A 81 -40.87 -25.12 28.76
CA LYS A 81 -41.92 -24.37 28.05
C LYS A 81 -42.13 -22.93 28.59
N LYS A 82 -41.07 -22.33 29.12
CA LYS A 82 -41.02 -20.95 29.66
C LYS A 82 -40.17 -20.05 28.78
N LYS A 83 -40.37 -18.73 28.86
CA LYS A 83 -39.61 -17.76 28.06
C LYS A 83 -38.09 -17.82 28.34
N LEU A 84 -37.28 -17.66 27.29
CA LEU A 84 -35.82 -17.59 27.35
C LEU A 84 -35.36 -16.15 27.60
N GLU A 85 -35.44 -15.70 28.85
CA GLU A 85 -35.21 -14.29 29.25
C GLU A 85 -33.78 -14.03 29.77
N TYR A 86 -32.98 -15.09 29.95
CA TYR A 86 -31.63 -15.01 30.52
C TYR A 86 -30.61 -15.60 29.56
N VAL A 87 -29.33 -15.26 29.76
CA VAL A 87 -28.19 -15.80 29.05
C VAL A 87 -27.25 -16.44 30.07
N CYS A 88 -26.89 -17.70 29.86
CA CYS A 88 -25.78 -18.31 30.58
C CYS A 88 -24.47 -17.92 29.88
N ILE A 89 -23.57 -17.27 30.61
CA ILE A 89 -22.29 -16.79 30.08
C ILE A 89 -21.33 -17.95 29.83
N ASN A 90 -21.31 -18.94 30.73
CA ASN A 90 -20.46 -20.12 30.61
C ASN A 90 -20.78 -20.93 29.35
N ASP A 91 -22.07 -21.22 29.14
CA ASP A 91 -22.52 -22.09 28.04
C ASP A 91 -22.88 -21.33 26.76
N LYS A 92 -22.93 -19.99 26.83
CA LYS A 92 -23.23 -19.09 25.71
C LYS A 92 -24.58 -19.37 25.04
N ILE A 93 -25.57 -19.74 25.84
CA ILE A 93 -26.94 -20.04 25.38
C ILE A 93 -27.98 -19.24 26.16
N ARG A 94 -29.15 -19.04 25.53
CA ARG A 94 -30.31 -18.44 26.20
C ARG A 94 -31.04 -19.50 27.01
N ILE A 95 -31.42 -19.15 28.22
CA ILE A 95 -32.07 -20.05 29.17
C ILE A 95 -33.32 -19.38 29.79
N CYS A 96 -34.23 -20.20 30.31
CA CYS A 96 -35.38 -19.69 31.07
C CYS A 96 -35.08 -19.61 32.56
N SER A 97 -35.94 -18.94 33.33
CA SER A 97 -35.81 -18.82 34.80
C SER A 97 -35.70 -20.16 35.53
N ARG A 98 -36.35 -21.22 35.02
CA ARG A 98 -36.26 -22.55 35.64
C ARG A 98 -34.91 -23.22 35.40
N CYS A 99 -34.35 -23.10 34.19
CA CYS A 99 -32.99 -23.54 33.89
C CYS A 99 -31.96 -22.84 34.80
N ALA A 100 -32.16 -21.55 35.04
CA ALA A 100 -31.29 -20.71 35.85
C ALA A 100 -31.33 -21.03 37.35
N LEU A 101 -32.52 -21.26 37.93
CA LEU A 101 -32.68 -21.39 39.38
C LEU A 101 -32.60 -22.83 39.90
N MET A 102 -33.09 -23.78 39.10
CA MET A 102 -33.29 -25.18 39.53
C MET A 102 -32.80 -26.19 38.48
N GLY A 103 -32.28 -25.73 37.35
CA GLY A 103 -31.85 -26.57 36.24
C GLY A 103 -30.33 -26.74 36.19
N ALA A 104 -29.86 -27.23 35.05
CA ALA A 104 -28.46 -27.56 34.81
C ALA A 104 -27.50 -26.35 34.87
N HIS A 105 -28.00 -25.11 34.88
CA HIS A 105 -27.19 -23.89 34.84
C HIS A 105 -27.16 -23.15 36.19
N LYS A 106 -27.63 -23.77 37.28
CA LYS A 106 -27.75 -23.12 38.60
C LYS A 106 -26.46 -22.49 39.11
N ASP A 107 -25.33 -23.15 38.86
CA ASP A 107 -24.03 -22.73 39.37
C ASP A 107 -23.19 -21.98 38.31
N HIS A 108 -23.83 -21.57 37.19
CA HIS A 108 -23.18 -20.79 36.13
C HIS A 108 -23.42 -19.29 36.30
N GLU A 109 -22.59 -18.48 35.66
CA GLU A 109 -22.83 -17.05 35.54
C GLU A 109 -23.99 -16.82 34.56
N ILE A 110 -25.01 -16.11 35.05
CA ILE A 110 -26.23 -15.83 34.31
C ILE A 110 -26.45 -14.32 34.34
N LYS A 111 -26.73 -13.76 33.16
CA LYS A 111 -27.08 -12.36 33.00
C LYS A 111 -28.42 -12.24 32.29
N THR A 112 -29.07 -11.09 32.42
CA THR A 112 -30.22 -10.79 31.57
C THR A 112 -29.75 -10.54 30.14
N ILE A 113 -30.67 -10.67 29.18
CA ILE A 113 -30.37 -10.32 27.78
C ILE A 113 -29.97 -8.84 27.67
N GLU A 114 -30.58 -7.97 28.48
CA GLU A 114 -30.30 -6.54 28.50
C GLU A 114 -28.88 -6.24 29.00
N ASP A 115 -28.43 -6.88 30.07
CA ASP A 115 -27.07 -6.70 30.60
C ASP A 115 -26.01 -7.14 29.58
N VAL A 116 -26.22 -8.31 28.95
CA VAL A 116 -25.32 -8.81 27.91
C VAL A 116 -25.32 -7.87 26.71
N HIS A 117 -26.49 -7.37 26.30
CA HIS A 117 -26.59 -6.41 25.20
C HIS A 117 -25.80 -5.13 25.51
N ASN A 118 -26.01 -4.54 26.68
CA ASN A 118 -25.31 -3.33 27.12
C ASN A 118 -23.80 -3.54 27.17
N GLU A 119 -23.34 -4.69 27.68
CA GLU A 119 -21.92 -5.02 27.72
C GLU A 119 -21.32 -5.21 26.32
N VAL A 120 -22.06 -5.86 25.40
CA VAL A 120 -21.64 -6.02 24.00
C VAL A 120 -21.55 -4.66 23.31
N VAL A 121 -22.52 -3.77 23.52
CA VAL A 121 -22.52 -2.42 22.95
C VAL A 121 -21.35 -1.60 23.49
N MET A 122 -21.11 -1.63 24.80
CA MET A 122 -19.97 -0.95 25.43
C MET A 122 -18.63 -1.44 24.87
N ARG A 123 -18.44 -2.76 24.80
CA ARG A 123 -17.21 -3.36 24.26
C ARG A 123 -17.03 -3.06 22.76
N ALA A 124 -18.12 -3.08 22.00
CA ALA A 124 -18.09 -2.70 20.59
C ALA A 124 -17.69 -1.24 20.40
N GLY A 125 -18.17 -0.32 21.25
CA GLY A 125 -17.74 1.08 21.26
C GLY A 125 -16.24 1.23 21.47
N VAL A 126 -15.68 0.58 22.49
CA VAL A 126 -14.23 0.59 22.74
C VAL A 126 -13.43 0.06 21.54
N LEU A 127 -13.92 -0.99 20.87
CA LEU A 127 -13.26 -1.52 19.67
C LEU A 127 -13.29 -0.51 18.51
N VAL A 128 -14.38 0.24 18.34
CA VAL A 128 -14.46 1.32 17.35
C VAL A 128 -13.43 2.41 17.65
N ASP A 129 -13.32 2.84 18.91
CA ASP A 129 -12.33 3.84 19.33
C ASP A 129 -10.89 3.33 19.07
N MET A 130 -10.62 2.05 19.37
CA MET A 130 -9.32 1.43 19.08
C MET A 130 -9.01 1.39 17.58
N LEU A 131 -10.00 1.09 16.73
CA LEU A 131 -9.83 1.10 15.28
C LEU A 131 -9.50 2.51 14.77
N GLU A 132 -10.15 3.55 15.30
CA GLU A 132 -9.84 4.94 14.92
C GLU A 132 -8.41 5.33 15.31
N ILE A 133 -7.92 4.87 16.47
CA ILE A 133 -6.52 5.09 16.88
C ILE A 133 -5.58 4.37 15.91
N ILE A 134 -5.86 3.12 15.56
CA ILE A 134 -5.02 2.35 14.61
C ILE A 134 -4.93 3.09 13.28
N ASP A 135 -6.06 3.50 12.70
CA ASP A 135 -6.10 4.22 11.42
C ASP A 135 -5.27 5.51 11.45
N LYS A 136 -5.36 6.29 12.53
CA LYS A 136 -4.55 7.51 12.72
C LYS A 136 -3.06 7.19 12.82
N THR A 137 -2.69 6.20 13.62
CA THR A 137 -1.28 5.83 13.80
C THR A 137 -0.66 5.25 12.53
N GLU A 138 -1.44 4.53 11.72
CA GLU A 138 -0.99 4.01 10.43
C GLU A 138 -0.70 5.15 9.45
N ALA A 139 -1.58 6.14 9.38
CA ALA A 139 -1.39 7.32 8.55
C ALA A 139 -0.14 8.12 8.96
N GLU A 140 0.02 8.42 10.26
CA GLU A 140 1.19 9.14 10.79
C GLU A 140 2.51 8.40 10.54
N LEU A 141 2.50 7.07 10.68
CA LEU A 141 3.67 6.24 10.41
C LEU A 141 4.01 6.24 8.92
N SER A 142 3.01 6.13 8.04
CA SER A 142 3.18 6.20 6.59
C SER A 142 3.82 7.52 6.18
N ASP A 143 3.32 8.65 6.68
CA ASP A 143 3.88 9.98 6.39
C ASP A 143 5.33 10.10 6.89
N THR A 144 5.60 9.59 8.10
CA THR A 144 6.95 9.60 8.68
C THR A 144 7.93 8.77 7.86
N ILE A 145 7.51 7.60 7.37
CA ILE A 145 8.34 6.74 6.51
C ILE A 145 8.61 7.44 5.19
N MET A 146 7.60 8.04 4.56
CA MET A 146 7.74 8.73 3.29
C MET A 146 8.78 9.85 3.36
N VAL A 147 8.68 10.74 4.36
CA VAL A 147 9.65 11.84 4.55
C VAL A 147 11.07 11.31 4.79
N LYS A 148 11.22 10.25 5.58
CA LYS A 148 12.53 9.66 5.84
C LYS A 148 13.14 9.01 4.59
N LEU A 149 12.34 8.34 3.77
CA LEU A 149 12.79 7.72 2.52
C LEU A 149 13.24 8.78 1.52
N GLU A 150 12.49 9.87 1.39
CA GLU A 150 12.85 11.00 0.52
C GLU A 150 14.18 11.63 0.98
N ALA A 151 14.34 11.87 2.28
CA ALA A 151 15.60 12.39 2.83
C ALA A 151 16.80 11.47 2.56
N VAL A 152 16.62 10.15 2.60
CA VAL A 152 17.68 9.18 2.28
C VAL A 152 18.01 9.21 0.79
N ALA A 153 17.00 9.31 -0.09
CA ALA A 153 17.20 9.42 -1.53
C ALA A 153 18.00 10.70 -1.88
N ASP A 154 17.61 11.84 -1.29
CA ASP A 154 18.30 13.12 -1.47
C ASP A 154 19.75 13.07 -0.98
N GLN A 155 20.00 12.45 0.18
CA GLN A 155 21.36 12.28 0.69
C GLN A 155 22.22 11.44 -0.25
N TYR A 156 21.65 10.36 -0.80
CA TYR A 156 22.34 9.51 -1.75
C TYR A 156 22.72 10.26 -3.03
N ASP A 157 21.77 10.99 -3.63
CA ASP A 157 22.03 11.71 -4.88
C ASP A 157 23.04 12.85 -4.68
N ASN A 158 22.93 13.59 -3.57
CA ASN A 158 23.91 14.61 -3.21
C ASN A 158 25.31 13.99 -3.06
N LYS A 159 25.42 12.86 -2.34
CA LYS A 159 26.73 12.23 -2.11
C LYS A 159 27.32 11.66 -3.39
N LYS A 160 26.48 11.09 -4.26
CA LYS A 160 26.87 10.60 -5.58
C LYS A 160 27.47 11.71 -6.43
N VAL A 161 26.80 12.86 -6.52
CA VAL A 161 27.28 14.02 -7.30
C VAL A 161 28.57 14.58 -6.70
N GLU A 162 28.65 14.69 -5.38
CA GLU A 162 29.84 15.17 -4.66
C GLU A 162 31.07 14.29 -4.96
N LEU A 163 30.93 12.97 -4.81
CA LEU A 163 32.01 12.01 -5.07
C LEU A 163 32.43 12.04 -6.55
N GLN A 164 31.47 12.06 -7.48
CA GLN A 164 31.77 12.18 -8.90
C GLN A 164 32.52 13.47 -9.23
N LYS A 165 32.15 14.60 -8.61
CA LYS A 165 32.82 15.88 -8.79
C LYS A 165 34.24 15.83 -8.23
N SER A 166 34.42 15.30 -7.02
CA SER A 166 35.73 15.16 -6.37
C SER A 166 36.68 14.31 -7.20
N VAL A 167 36.25 13.14 -7.68
CA VAL A 167 37.08 12.31 -8.55
C VAL A 167 37.49 13.06 -9.82
N LYS A 168 36.53 13.72 -10.49
CA LYS A 168 36.82 14.51 -11.71
C LYS A 168 37.79 15.67 -11.45
N SER A 169 37.69 16.35 -10.31
CA SER A 169 38.60 17.46 -10.00
C SER A 169 40.01 16.96 -9.73
N GLU A 170 40.18 15.86 -8.99
CA GLU A 170 41.50 15.26 -8.73
C GLU A 170 42.20 14.85 -10.04
N PHE A 171 41.48 14.17 -10.95
CA PHE A 171 42.05 13.80 -12.24
C PHE A 171 42.37 15.01 -13.12
N THR A 172 41.57 16.08 -13.06
CA THR A 172 41.87 17.32 -13.78
C THR A 172 43.13 17.98 -13.23
N ALA A 173 43.30 18.01 -11.91
CA ALA A 173 44.49 18.54 -11.27
C ALA A 173 45.74 17.74 -11.66
N MET A 174 45.66 16.40 -11.65
CA MET A 174 46.76 15.54 -12.09
C MET A 174 47.15 15.77 -13.56
N ARG A 175 46.17 15.88 -14.47
CA ARG A 175 46.44 16.19 -15.88
C ARG A 175 47.13 17.55 -16.04
N ALA A 176 46.67 18.57 -15.31
CA ALA A 176 47.31 19.89 -15.36
C ALA A 176 48.77 19.85 -14.88
N GLN A 177 49.10 19.02 -13.89
CA GLN A 177 50.49 18.82 -13.46
C GLN A 177 51.33 18.12 -14.54
N LEU A 178 50.77 17.11 -15.21
CA LEU A 178 51.45 16.43 -16.33
C LEU A 178 51.69 17.40 -17.50
N ASP A 179 50.70 18.19 -17.89
CA ASP A 179 50.82 19.19 -18.96
C ASP A 179 51.88 20.25 -18.64
N ALA A 180 51.98 20.67 -17.37
CA ALA A 180 52.98 21.62 -16.91
C ALA A 180 54.39 21.04 -16.99
N LEU A 181 54.56 19.78 -16.57
CA LEU A 181 55.84 19.07 -16.64
C LEU A 181 56.27 18.86 -18.10
N GLU A 182 55.36 18.45 -18.98
CA GLU A 182 55.64 18.28 -20.40
C GLU A 182 56.15 19.58 -21.04
N LYS A 183 55.46 20.71 -20.79
CA LYS A 183 55.88 22.03 -21.29
C LYS A 183 57.26 22.44 -20.77
N LEU A 184 57.57 22.14 -19.51
CA LEU A 184 58.87 22.43 -18.92
C LEU A 184 59.97 21.66 -19.64
N VAL A 185 59.81 20.34 -19.80
CA VAL A 185 60.81 19.48 -20.44
C VAL A 185 61.00 19.86 -21.90
N LEU A 186 59.93 20.13 -22.64
CA LEU A 186 60.01 20.59 -24.03
C LEU A 186 60.73 21.93 -24.16
N ASN A 187 60.49 22.86 -23.24
CA ASN A 187 61.18 24.15 -23.23
C ASN A 187 62.68 23.98 -22.96
N ASP A 188 63.07 23.13 -22.01
CA ASP A 188 64.48 22.88 -21.72
C ASP A 188 65.20 22.13 -22.87
N LEU A 189 64.49 21.22 -23.54
CA LEU A 189 64.99 20.58 -24.75
C LEU A 189 65.20 21.61 -25.87
N ASN A 190 64.25 22.52 -26.09
CA ASN A 190 64.37 23.58 -27.09
C ASN A 190 65.53 24.54 -26.79
N LYS A 191 65.72 24.94 -25.53
CA LYS A 191 66.91 25.73 -25.13
C LYS A 191 68.20 24.99 -25.46
N SER A 192 68.23 23.68 -25.22
CA SER A 192 69.38 22.83 -25.53
C SER A 192 69.65 22.80 -27.04
N PHE A 193 68.60 22.65 -27.86
CA PHE A 193 68.72 22.74 -29.33
C PHE A 193 69.24 24.12 -29.77
N THR A 194 68.66 25.22 -29.28
CA THR A 194 69.12 26.57 -29.63
C THR A 194 70.59 26.80 -29.24
N ASN A 195 71.04 26.28 -28.10
CA ASN A 195 72.45 26.37 -27.72
C ASN A 195 73.35 25.60 -28.70
N ILE A 196 72.97 24.39 -29.09
CA ILE A 196 73.70 23.59 -30.09
C ILE A 196 73.74 24.33 -31.44
N GLU A 197 72.62 24.87 -31.90
CA GLU A 197 72.52 25.64 -33.14
C GLU A 197 73.43 26.89 -33.13
N ASN A 198 73.44 27.63 -32.01
CA ASN A 198 74.33 28.78 -31.84
C ASN A 198 75.81 28.36 -31.90
N ASN A 199 76.18 27.29 -31.20
CA ASN A 199 77.56 26.77 -31.23
C ASN A 199 77.98 26.31 -32.62
N ILE A 200 77.10 25.63 -33.36
CA ILE A 200 77.34 25.26 -34.76
C ILE A 200 77.55 26.52 -35.61
N THR A 201 76.70 27.53 -35.45
CA THR A 201 76.78 28.79 -36.20
C THR A 201 78.10 29.51 -35.92
N SER A 202 78.46 29.71 -34.65
CA SER A 202 79.74 30.31 -34.26
C SER A 202 80.94 29.52 -34.80
N SER A 203 80.89 28.19 -34.75
CA SER A 203 81.95 27.33 -35.29
C SER A 203 82.11 27.45 -36.82
N ARG A 204 81.01 27.72 -37.55
CA ARG A 204 81.05 27.94 -39.01
C ARG A 204 81.59 29.32 -39.41
N GLU A 205 81.40 30.33 -38.57
CA GLU A 205 81.89 31.69 -38.84
C GLU A 205 83.35 31.88 -38.42
N LEU A 206 83.85 31.11 -37.43
CA LEU A 206 85.22 31.21 -36.92
C LEU A 206 86.31 31.16 -38.03
N PRO A 207 86.27 30.23 -39.00
CA PRO A 207 87.28 30.17 -40.05
C PRO A 207 87.30 31.41 -40.94
N LYS A 208 86.14 32.04 -41.19
CA LYS A 208 86.04 33.27 -42.00
C LYS A 208 86.69 34.44 -41.28
N VAL A 209 86.44 34.56 -39.97
CA VAL A 209 87.04 35.61 -39.13
C VAL A 209 88.55 35.43 -39.05
N ILE A 210 89.04 34.21 -38.82
CA ILE A 210 90.48 33.92 -38.78
C ILE A 210 91.13 34.27 -40.12
N TYR A 211 90.51 33.89 -41.24
CA TYR A 211 91.02 34.20 -42.57
C TYR A 211 91.08 35.71 -42.83
N GLN A 212 90.01 36.43 -42.46
CA GLN A 212 89.95 37.89 -42.60
C GLN A 212 91.02 38.59 -41.77
N GLN A 213 91.17 38.21 -40.49
CA GLN A 213 92.19 38.77 -39.60
C GLN A 213 93.61 38.45 -40.10
N ALA A 214 93.87 37.25 -40.59
CA ALA A 214 95.16 36.89 -41.19
C ALA A 214 95.47 37.75 -42.43
N SER A 215 94.45 38.09 -43.24
CA SER A 215 94.60 39.01 -44.37
C SER A 215 94.94 40.43 -43.91
N GLU A 216 94.24 40.96 -42.90
CA GLU A 216 94.50 42.29 -42.35
C GLU A 216 95.91 42.41 -41.75
N TRP A 217 96.39 41.37 -41.06
CA TRP A 217 97.75 41.31 -40.54
C TRP A 217 98.82 41.29 -41.64
N LYS A 218 98.55 40.57 -42.73
CA LYS A 218 99.40 40.57 -43.92
C LYS A 218 99.51 41.97 -44.52
N ASP A 219 98.41 42.70 -44.61
CA ASP A 219 98.38 44.05 -45.17
C ASP A 219 99.11 45.05 -44.25
N MET A 220 98.95 44.97 -42.93
CA MET A 220 99.69 45.80 -41.97
C MET A 220 101.21 45.55 -42.02
N GLY A 221 101.65 44.30 -42.22
CA GLY A 221 103.06 43.96 -42.37
C GLY A 221 103.71 44.50 -43.64
N GLN A 222 102.91 44.86 -44.66
CA GLN A 222 103.38 45.51 -45.89
C GLN A 222 103.51 47.04 -45.73
N CYS A 223 102.96 47.63 -44.66
CA CYS A 223 103.01 49.07 -44.37
C CYS A 223 104.10 49.49 -43.36
N VAL A 224 105.08 48.62 -43.06
CA VAL A 224 106.23 49.02 -42.23
C VAL A 224 107.20 49.84 -43.11
N PRO A 225 107.54 51.10 -42.76
CA PRO A 225 108.49 51.88 -43.54
C PRO A 225 109.87 51.24 -43.46
N ASN A 226 110.51 51.04 -44.62
CA ASN A 226 111.95 50.75 -44.68
C ASN A 226 112.72 51.88 -43.98
N SER A 227 113.09 51.65 -42.73
CA SER A 227 114.26 52.22 -42.06
C SER A 227 115.19 51.01 -41.87
N THR A 228 116.43 51.01 -42.34
CA THR A 228 117.48 52.02 -42.22
C THR A 228 118.58 51.75 -43.26
N LEU A 229 119.11 52.79 -43.91
CA LEU A 229 120.53 53.05 -44.22
C LEU A 229 120.67 54.23 -45.20
#